data_AF-A0A662KSP0-F1
#
_entry.id   AF-A0A662KSP0-F1
#
_cell.length_a   1.000
_cell.length_b   1.000
_cell.length_c   1.000
_cell.angle_alpha   90.00
_cell.angle_beta   90.00
_cell.angle_gamma   90.00
#
_symmetry.space_group_name_H-M   'P 1'
#
loop_
_entity.id
_entity.type
_entity.pdbx_description
1 polymer ?
#
loop_
_entity_poly.entity_id
_entity_poly.type
_entity_poly.pdbx_seq_one_letter_code
_entity_poly.pdbx_strand_id
1 'polypeptide(L)'
;QKIINEKPVILIKYPSDGARVSGIFTISGTATDPDGNDSLLIIEVRIDNGEWKQAYGSSKWSFEIDTTQYENGEHEIQARAYDNVSYSDVASLNIYIDSWDEYQNVHRWAVFAASANRPDIKTKLGNGGLVLAEEMARYFIEHYSYPASHITILFDDGWIRDKNGEGERISTLQERGDRISGVSYGAATLNNIKQVLAGVIDKANAYDDSEVFIWMFNHGIGDEEKKYTGGKILEHSELILWDGVMSDDELGEILSPLHAKLCLIVDACYSGGFANRIIFNIPTLLNSKLPANGRIIITGASKLTRGYASTTSGPLFTYLWFTGIKTGDADGFRAGLFERGRPTHLRFFKDGKVSVEEAFYFARYMLTTKEFRDYMWMQPQMSDRYPGNPPFRNRGEMLLGT
;
A
#
# COMPACT_ATOMS: atom_id res chain seq x y z
N GLN A 1 -5.54 37.02 38.46
CA GLN A 1 -5.98 37.63 37.18
C GLN A 1 -6.99 36.68 36.55
N LYS A 2 -8.12 37.19 36.05
CA LYS A 2 -9.03 36.39 35.23
C LYS A 2 -8.39 36.28 33.85
N ILE A 3 -7.94 35.08 33.47
CA ILE A 3 -7.48 34.83 32.11
C ILE A 3 -8.72 34.94 31.22
N ILE A 4 -8.67 35.82 30.22
CA ILE A 4 -9.74 35.98 29.23
C ILE A 4 -9.41 34.97 28.13
N ASN A 5 -10.37 34.11 27.80
CA ASN A 5 -10.20 33.12 26.73
C ASN A 5 -10.35 33.80 25.37
N GLU A 6 -9.40 33.55 24.47
CA GLU A 6 -9.49 33.93 23.06
C GLU A 6 -9.88 32.72 22.22
N LYS A 7 -10.87 32.87 21.34
CA LYS A 7 -11.34 31.72 20.54
C LYS A 7 -10.23 31.22 19.61
N PRO A 8 -10.18 29.90 19.33
CA PRO A 8 -9.18 29.35 18.43
C PRO A 8 -9.42 29.81 16.98
N VAL A 9 -8.38 29.65 16.15
CA VAL A 9 -8.39 29.90 14.71
C VAL A 9 -8.14 28.58 13.99
N ILE A 10 -8.95 28.28 12.97
CA ILE A 10 -8.82 27.08 12.15
C ILE A 10 -8.68 27.44 10.67
N LEU A 11 -7.90 26.65 9.94
CA LEU A 11 -7.70 26.77 8.50
C LEU A 11 -7.77 25.39 7.85
N ILE A 12 -8.56 25.27 6.78
CA ILE A 12 -8.49 24.13 5.86
C ILE A 12 -7.42 24.43 4.81
N LYS A 13 -6.45 23.53 4.65
CA LYS A 13 -5.33 23.66 3.69
C LYS A 13 -5.51 22.81 2.45
N TYR A 14 -6.08 21.62 2.61
CA TYR A 14 -6.35 20.70 1.52
C TYR A 14 -7.72 20.03 1.76
N PRO A 15 -8.55 19.82 0.72
CA PRO A 15 -8.32 20.23 -0.66
C PRO A 15 -8.45 21.76 -0.83
N SER A 16 -8.16 22.26 -2.03
CA SER A 16 -8.53 23.64 -2.39
C SER A 16 -10.04 23.73 -2.61
N ASP A 17 -10.61 24.91 -2.39
CA ASP A 17 -12.01 25.20 -2.72
C ASP A 17 -12.29 24.90 -4.21
N GLY A 18 -13.41 24.23 -4.49
CA GLY A 18 -13.81 23.74 -5.79
C GLY A 18 -13.07 22.50 -6.31
N ALA A 19 -12.26 21.83 -5.47
CA ALA A 19 -11.53 20.64 -5.91
C ALA A 19 -12.47 19.48 -6.29
N ARG A 20 -12.08 18.74 -7.33
CA ARG A 20 -12.71 17.46 -7.69
C ARG A 20 -12.07 16.33 -6.90
N VAL A 21 -12.89 15.50 -6.27
CA VAL A 21 -12.43 14.39 -5.41
C VAL A 21 -13.23 13.12 -5.68
N SER A 22 -12.61 11.97 -5.45
CA SER A 22 -13.23 10.65 -5.63
C SER A 22 -12.53 9.61 -4.74
N GLY A 23 -13.24 8.57 -4.33
CA GLY A 23 -12.70 7.48 -3.52
C GLY A 23 -12.45 7.91 -2.07
N ILE A 24 -11.36 7.40 -1.49
CA ILE A 24 -10.91 7.84 -0.17
C ILE A 24 -9.99 9.03 -0.36
N PHE A 25 -10.30 10.15 0.30
CA PHE A 25 -9.39 11.29 0.37
C PHE A 25 -9.34 11.87 1.78
N THR A 26 -8.27 12.61 2.06
CA THR A 26 -8.06 13.27 3.35
C THR A 26 -8.24 14.77 3.18
N ILE A 27 -9.10 15.39 3.98
CA ILE A 27 -9.08 16.84 4.23
C ILE A 27 -8.09 17.13 5.37
N SER A 28 -7.34 18.21 5.28
CA SER A 28 -6.34 18.58 6.28
C SER A 28 -6.16 20.07 6.42
N GLY A 29 -5.59 20.45 7.57
CA GLY A 29 -5.46 21.85 7.93
C GLY A 29 -4.65 22.10 9.19
N THR A 30 -4.72 23.33 9.66
CA THR A 30 -4.09 23.76 10.91
C THR A 30 -5.08 24.43 11.83
N ALA A 31 -4.81 24.38 13.13
CA ALA A 31 -5.53 25.15 14.13
C ALA A 31 -4.54 25.74 15.15
N THR A 32 -4.84 26.92 15.67
CA THR A 32 -4.03 27.61 16.67
C THR A 32 -4.92 28.30 17.68
N ASP A 33 -4.50 28.29 18.93
CA ASP A 33 -5.13 28.95 20.05
C ASP A 33 -4.24 30.12 20.49
N PRO A 34 -4.72 31.37 20.42
CA PRO A 34 -3.96 32.53 20.91
C PRO A 34 -3.51 32.41 22.38
N ASP A 35 -4.20 31.60 23.20
CA ASP A 35 -3.86 31.32 24.59
C ASP A 35 -2.72 30.29 24.76
N GLY A 36 -2.20 29.72 23.66
CA GLY A 36 -1.04 28.82 23.64
C GLY A 36 -1.35 27.34 23.89
N ASN A 37 -2.62 26.94 23.76
CA ASN A 37 -3.10 25.58 24.02
C ASN A 37 -3.35 24.74 22.75
N ASP A 38 -2.62 25.02 21.66
CA ASP A 38 -2.80 24.38 20.35
C ASP A 38 -2.87 22.84 20.40
N SER A 39 -2.11 22.21 21.31
CA SER A 39 -2.05 20.75 21.45
C SER A 39 -3.33 20.15 22.02
N LEU A 40 -4.17 20.95 22.68
CA LEU A 40 -5.42 20.54 23.35
C LEU A 40 -6.67 20.81 22.50
N LEU A 41 -6.50 21.39 21.30
CA LEU A 41 -7.62 21.67 20.42
C LEU A 41 -8.30 20.40 19.94
N ILE A 42 -9.63 20.37 20.06
CA ILE A 42 -10.48 19.35 19.46
C ILE A 42 -10.98 19.91 18.13
N ILE A 43 -10.69 19.21 17.04
CA ILE A 43 -11.13 19.60 15.71
C ILE A 43 -12.34 18.77 15.31
N GLU A 44 -13.37 19.42 14.80
CA GLU A 44 -14.57 18.79 14.30
C GLU A 44 -14.78 19.16 12.84
N VAL A 45 -15.16 18.18 12.03
CA VAL A 45 -15.45 18.32 10.61
C VAL A 45 -16.84 17.76 10.34
N ARG A 46 -17.60 18.41 9.46
CA ARG A 46 -18.84 17.85 8.89
C ARG A 46 -18.88 18.10 7.39
N ILE A 47 -19.68 17.29 6.71
CA ILE A 47 -19.99 17.43 5.29
C ILE A 47 -21.49 17.72 5.18
N ASP A 48 -21.83 18.74 4.41
CA ASP A 48 -23.17 19.29 4.26
C ASP A 48 -23.84 19.54 5.62
N ASN A 49 -25.09 19.08 5.76
CA ASN A 49 -25.86 19.15 7.00
C ASN A 49 -25.67 17.92 7.89
N GLY A 50 -24.59 17.15 7.69
CA GLY A 50 -24.26 15.99 8.50
C GLY A 50 -23.82 16.35 9.93
N GLU A 51 -23.61 15.31 10.73
CA GLU A 51 -23.10 15.45 12.10
C GLU A 51 -21.64 15.90 12.13
N TRP A 52 -21.30 16.70 13.15
CA TRP A 52 -19.91 17.03 13.46
C TRP A 52 -19.18 15.78 13.95
N LYS A 53 -18.09 15.43 13.27
CA LYS A 53 -17.23 14.30 13.63
C LYS A 53 -15.85 14.81 14.00
N GLN A 54 -15.25 14.21 15.02
CA GLN A 54 -13.92 14.59 15.45
C GLN A 54 -12.87 14.20 14.40
N ALA A 55 -11.98 15.13 14.08
CA ALA A 55 -10.82 14.91 13.23
C ALA A 55 -9.62 14.40 14.02
N TYR A 56 -8.65 13.81 13.31
CA TYR A 56 -7.40 13.37 13.90
C TYR A 56 -6.43 14.54 14.07
N GLY A 57 -5.80 14.63 15.25
CA GLY A 57 -4.83 15.70 15.56
C GLY A 57 -5.50 16.94 16.13
N SER A 58 -4.68 17.98 16.34
CA SER A 58 -5.09 19.25 16.96
C SER A 58 -4.53 20.42 16.15
N SER A 59 -3.30 20.86 16.45
CA SER A 59 -2.64 21.98 15.76
C SER A 59 -2.40 21.72 14.27
N LYS A 60 -2.09 20.47 13.93
CA LYS A 60 -2.20 19.91 12.59
C LYS A 60 -3.24 18.81 12.64
N TRP A 61 -4.22 18.90 11.76
CA TRP A 61 -5.36 18.00 11.78
C TRP A 61 -5.67 17.45 10.39
N SER A 62 -6.30 16.29 10.39
CA SER A 62 -6.80 15.63 9.19
C SER A 62 -8.09 14.88 9.47
N PHE A 63 -8.98 14.85 8.49
CA PHE A 63 -10.19 14.04 8.53
C PHE A 63 -10.30 13.27 7.21
N GLU A 64 -10.63 11.99 7.29
CA GLU A 64 -10.73 11.13 6.11
C GLU A 64 -12.18 11.02 5.67
N ILE A 65 -12.38 11.07 4.35
CA ILE A 65 -13.68 11.07 3.72
C ILE A 65 -13.70 9.97 2.66
N ASP A 66 -14.69 9.10 2.77
CA ASP A 66 -15.06 8.11 1.77
C ASP A 66 -16.18 8.70 0.91
N THR A 67 -15.85 9.10 -0.32
CA THR A 67 -16.84 9.75 -1.20
C THR A 67 -17.93 8.79 -1.66
N THR A 68 -17.77 7.46 -1.50
CA THR A 68 -18.80 6.49 -1.90
C THR A 68 -20.05 6.56 -1.03
N GLN A 69 -19.99 7.27 0.10
CA GLN A 69 -21.10 7.52 1.02
C GLN A 69 -21.93 8.75 0.66
N TYR A 70 -21.56 9.46 -0.40
CA TYR A 70 -22.18 10.70 -0.84
C TYR A 70 -22.55 10.60 -2.32
N GLU A 71 -23.55 11.36 -2.73
CA GLU A 71 -23.94 11.48 -4.13
C GLU A 71 -22.86 12.21 -4.94
N ASN A 72 -22.87 12.08 -6.26
CA ASN A 72 -22.06 12.95 -7.10
C ASN A 72 -22.64 14.38 -7.09
N GLY A 73 -21.77 15.39 -7.03
CA GLY A 73 -22.20 16.78 -7.02
C GLY A 73 -21.32 17.68 -6.15
N GLU A 74 -21.80 18.90 -5.94
CA GLU A 74 -21.18 19.85 -5.02
C GLU A 74 -21.54 19.50 -3.58
N HIS A 75 -20.53 19.48 -2.69
CA HIS A 75 -20.68 19.27 -1.26
C HIS A 75 -19.91 20.34 -0.48
N GLU A 76 -20.48 20.80 0.62
CA GLU A 76 -19.82 21.76 1.51
C GLU A 76 -19.09 21.01 2.63
N ILE A 77 -17.79 21.24 2.80
CA ILE A 77 -17.06 20.77 3.96
C ILE A 77 -16.89 21.93 4.94
N GLN A 78 -17.17 21.66 6.21
CA GLN A 78 -17.03 22.63 7.29
C GLN A 78 -16.15 22.07 8.40
N ALA A 79 -15.29 22.91 8.96
CA ALA A 79 -14.39 22.58 10.06
C ALA A 79 -14.43 23.65 11.17
N ARG A 80 -14.36 23.21 12.43
CA ARG A 80 -14.25 24.09 13.60
C ARG A 80 -13.31 23.52 14.65
N ALA A 81 -12.64 24.39 15.40
CA ALA A 81 -11.78 24.03 16.53
C ALA A 81 -12.46 24.37 17.86
N TYR A 82 -12.18 23.59 18.90
CA TYR A 82 -12.69 23.77 20.26
C TYR A 82 -11.55 23.67 21.27
N ASP A 83 -11.40 24.68 22.12
CA ASP A 83 -10.33 24.84 23.14
C ASP A 83 -10.74 24.35 24.55
N ASN A 84 -11.92 23.72 24.67
CA ASN A 84 -12.61 23.35 25.92
C ASN A 84 -13.40 24.49 26.60
N VAL A 85 -13.49 25.67 25.97
CA VAL A 85 -14.21 26.84 26.46
C VAL A 85 -15.12 27.42 25.35
N SER A 86 -14.59 27.60 24.15
CA SER A 86 -15.23 28.23 23.02
C SER A 86 -14.85 27.58 21.69
N TYR A 87 -15.72 27.74 20.69
CA TYR A 87 -15.45 27.31 19.32
C TYR A 87 -14.83 28.43 18.50
N SER A 88 -14.00 28.06 17.52
CA SER A 88 -13.55 28.96 16.45
C SER A 88 -14.73 29.42 15.58
N ASP A 89 -14.46 30.38 14.69
CA ASP A 89 -15.30 30.53 13.50
C ASP A 89 -15.23 29.25 12.65
N VAL A 90 -16.30 28.96 11.91
CA VAL A 90 -16.34 27.81 10.99
C VAL A 90 -15.57 28.17 9.73
N ALA A 91 -14.56 27.37 9.40
CA ALA A 91 -13.96 27.38 8.08
C ALA A 91 -14.78 26.48 7.15
N SER A 92 -15.00 26.91 5.91
CA SER A 92 -15.71 26.11 4.90
C SER A 92 -15.04 26.16 3.55
N LEU A 93 -15.28 25.13 2.75
CA LEU A 93 -14.96 25.06 1.33
C LEU A 93 -15.97 24.16 0.63
N ASN A 94 -16.07 24.29 -0.68
CA ASN A 94 -16.83 23.39 -1.53
C ASN A 94 -15.91 22.39 -2.22
N ILE A 95 -16.38 21.16 -2.37
CA ILE A 95 -15.77 20.14 -3.22
C ILE A 95 -16.79 19.64 -4.24
N TYR A 96 -16.29 19.07 -5.33
CA TYR A 96 -17.09 18.35 -6.30
C TYR A 96 -16.76 16.86 -6.22
N ILE A 97 -17.68 16.07 -5.70
CA ILE A 97 -17.58 14.62 -5.74
C ILE A 97 -17.95 14.18 -7.16
N ASP A 98 -17.00 13.55 -7.83
CA ASP A 98 -17.18 13.06 -9.18
C ASP A 98 -16.65 11.63 -9.30
N SER A 99 -17.57 10.67 -9.39
CA SER A 99 -17.23 9.28 -9.65
C SER A 99 -17.03 8.96 -11.13
N TRP A 100 -17.12 9.96 -12.03
CA TRP A 100 -16.85 9.75 -13.44
C TRP A 100 -15.38 9.42 -13.66
N ASP A 101 -15.15 8.18 -14.07
CA ASP A 101 -13.85 7.74 -14.53
C ASP A 101 -13.73 8.01 -16.03
N GLU A 102 -12.75 8.83 -16.41
CA GLU A 102 -12.46 9.14 -17.81
C GLU A 102 -11.75 7.97 -18.52
N TYR A 103 -11.24 6.99 -17.76
CA TYR A 103 -10.49 5.83 -18.25
C TYR A 103 -11.30 4.52 -18.22
N GLN A 104 -12.63 4.60 -18.41
CA GLN A 104 -13.53 3.43 -18.37
C GLN A 104 -13.14 2.26 -19.27
N ASN A 105 -12.33 2.49 -20.31
CA ASN A 105 -11.86 1.44 -21.23
C ASN A 105 -10.48 0.84 -20.85
N VAL A 106 -9.93 1.22 -19.70
CA VAL A 106 -8.62 0.74 -19.21
C VAL A 106 -8.81 0.05 -17.87
N HIS A 107 -8.96 -1.27 -17.91
CA HIS A 107 -9.33 -2.09 -16.76
C HIS A 107 -8.10 -2.53 -15.95
N ARG A 108 -7.33 -1.56 -15.44
CA ARG A 108 -6.10 -1.81 -14.67
C ARG A 108 -6.10 -1.02 -13.39
N TRP A 109 -5.89 -1.68 -12.25
CA TRP A 109 -5.90 -1.06 -10.92
C TRP A 109 -4.69 -1.47 -10.11
N ALA A 110 -4.10 -0.51 -9.38
CA ALA A 110 -2.99 -0.78 -8.48
C ALA A 110 -3.26 -0.27 -7.06
N VAL A 111 -2.97 -1.10 -6.07
CA VAL A 111 -3.06 -0.74 -4.65
C VAL A 111 -1.71 -0.95 -3.98
N PHE A 112 -1.16 0.12 -3.45
CA PHE A 112 0.07 0.10 -2.66
C PHE A 112 -0.29 0.40 -1.21
N ALA A 113 0.05 -0.48 -0.27
CA ALA A 113 -0.23 -0.30 1.14
C ALA A 113 1.01 -0.54 1.99
N ALA A 114 1.43 0.46 2.76
CA ALA A 114 2.59 0.34 3.63
C ALA A 114 2.41 0.98 5.00
N SER A 115 2.56 0.17 6.05
CA SER A 115 2.64 0.59 7.46
C SER A 115 4.06 0.32 7.96
N ALA A 116 4.85 1.38 8.01
CA ALA A 116 6.28 1.36 8.23
C ALA A 116 6.66 1.89 9.62
N ASN A 117 5.94 2.90 10.10
CA ASN A 117 6.42 3.77 11.18
C ASN A 117 5.49 3.89 12.39
N ARG A 118 4.53 2.96 12.54
CA ARG A 118 3.57 2.90 13.66
C ARG A 118 4.23 3.20 15.03
N PRO A 119 3.70 4.12 15.86
CA PRO A 119 4.43 4.68 17.00
C PRO A 119 4.95 3.67 18.02
N ASP A 120 4.18 2.63 18.32
CA ASP A 120 4.48 1.57 19.29
C ASP A 120 5.49 0.52 18.80
N ILE A 121 5.85 0.54 17.52
CA ILE A 121 6.91 -0.33 16.98
C ILE A 121 8.28 0.32 17.18
N LYS A 122 9.20 -0.41 17.80
CA LYS A 122 10.56 0.06 18.11
C LYS A 122 11.40 0.36 16.87
N THR A 123 11.38 -0.54 15.88
CA THR A 123 12.19 -0.40 14.67
C THR A 123 11.34 0.21 13.57
N LYS A 124 11.65 1.43 13.15
CA LYS A 124 10.97 2.08 12.02
C LYS A 124 11.52 1.57 10.69
N LEU A 125 10.66 1.48 9.68
CA LEU A 125 11.05 1.11 8.31
C LEU A 125 11.26 2.32 7.41
N GLY A 126 11.02 3.53 7.91
CA GLY A 126 11.23 4.80 7.23
C GLY A 126 10.24 5.08 6.10
N ASN A 127 10.53 6.14 5.34
CA ASN A 127 9.69 6.61 4.24
C ASN A 127 10.01 5.88 2.91
N GLY A 128 11.04 5.03 2.87
CA GLY A 128 11.44 4.31 1.67
C GLY A 128 10.34 3.45 1.06
N GLY A 129 9.39 2.95 1.87
CA GLY A 129 8.21 2.24 1.37
C GLY A 129 7.31 3.12 0.51
N LEU A 130 7.04 4.35 0.95
CA LEU A 130 6.29 5.31 0.15
C LEU A 130 7.05 5.71 -1.12
N VAL A 131 8.36 5.95 -1.01
CA VAL A 131 9.20 6.31 -2.17
C VAL A 131 9.10 5.23 -3.24
N LEU A 132 9.26 3.96 -2.86
CA LEU A 132 9.18 2.84 -3.81
C LEU A 132 7.76 2.66 -4.36
N ALA A 133 6.71 2.85 -3.55
CA ALA A 133 5.32 2.81 -4.03
C ALA A 133 5.06 3.86 -5.11
N GLU A 134 5.48 5.10 -4.89
CA GLU A 134 5.33 6.16 -5.89
C GLU A 134 6.21 5.94 -7.12
N GLU A 135 7.40 5.37 -6.96
CA GLU A 135 8.25 5.02 -8.10
C GLU A 135 7.60 3.96 -9.00
N MET A 136 7.06 2.89 -8.40
CA MET A 136 6.30 1.88 -9.13
C MET A 136 5.04 2.47 -9.77
N ALA A 137 4.29 3.30 -9.05
CA ALA A 137 3.09 3.95 -9.58
C ALA A 137 3.39 4.83 -10.81
N ARG A 138 4.44 5.66 -10.76
CA ARG A 138 4.87 6.47 -11.92
C ARG A 138 5.23 5.57 -13.09
N TYR A 139 6.01 4.51 -12.86
CA TYR A 139 6.36 3.56 -13.91
C TYR A 139 5.15 2.86 -14.51
N PHE A 140 4.15 2.48 -13.70
CA PHE A 140 2.94 1.81 -14.16
C PHE A 140 2.08 2.73 -15.01
N ILE A 141 1.98 4.01 -14.65
CA ILE A 141 1.31 5.03 -15.46
C ILE A 141 2.04 5.20 -16.79
N GLU A 142 3.36 5.37 -16.76
CA GLU A 142 4.17 5.70 -17.94
C GLU A 142 4.33 4.52 -18.92
N HIS A 143 4.48 3.29 -18.40
CA HIS A 143 4.89 2.14 -19.20
C HIS A 143 3.83 1.04 -19.31
N TYR A 144 2.90 0.96 -18.36
CA TYR A 144 1.86 -0.08 -18.32
C TYR A 144 0.43 0.45 -18.48
N SER A 145 0.31 1.75 -18.76
CA SER A 145 -0.97 2.43 -18.99
C SER A 145 -1.97 2.21 -17.85
N TYR A 146 -1.50 2.17 -16.60
CA TYR A 146 -2.39 2.24 -15.45
C TYR A 146 -2.88 3.68 -15.31
N PRO A 147 -4.19 3.94 -15.33
CA PRO A 147 -4.70 5.28 -15.07
C PRO A 147 -4.31 5.74 -13.66
N ALA A 148 -3.87 6.99 -13.50
CA ALA A 148 -3.53 7.50 -12.18
C ALA A 148 -4.71 7.43 -11.20
N SER A 149 -5.94 7.67 -11.70
CA SER A 149 -7.21 7.53 -10.97
C SER A 149 -7.51 6.11 -10.50
N HIS A 150 -6.84 5.10 -11.04
CA HIS A 150 -6.98 3.68 -10.67
C HIS A 150 -5.89 3.20 -9.70
N ILE A 151 -5.02 4.12 -9.28
CA ILE A 151 -3.94 3.83 -8.33
C ILE A 151 -4.27 4.44 -6.98
N THR A 152 -4.13 3.62 -5.94
CA THR A 152 -4.24 4.06 -4.55
C THR A 152 -2.96 3.76 -3.78
N ILE A 153 -2.44 4.74 -3.05
CA ILE A 153 -1.27 4.61 -2.18
C ILE A 153 -1.68 4.92 -0.73
N LEU A 154 -1.69 3.88 0.11
CA LEU A 154 -1.95 3.97 1.53
C LEU A 154 -0.62 3.89 2.30
N PHE A 155 -0.31 4.90 3.11
CA PHE A 155 0.96 4.94 3.85
C PHE A 155 0.78 5.44 5.28
N ASP A 156 1.22 4.65 6.26
CA ASP A 156 1.15 4.96 7.70
C ASP A 156 -0.22 5.55 8.11
N ASP A 157 -0.27 6.67 8.82
CA ASP A 157 -1.50 7.42 9.17
C ASP A 157 -1.99 8.36 8.07
N GLY A 158 -1.45 8.28 6.85
CA GLY A 158 -1.70 9.28 5.81
C GLY A 158 -0.87 10.55 6.01
N TRP A 159 0.18 10.49 6.84
CA TRP A 159 1.11 11.59 7.07
C TRP A 159 2.55 11.21 6.77
N ILE A 160 3.31 12.18 6.27
CA ILE A 160 4.77 12.12 6.28
C ILE A 160 5.28 12.65 7.60
N ARG A 161 6.31 11.98 8.13
CA ARG A 161 7.01 12.38 9.34
C ARG A 161 8.44 12.81 9.03
N ASP A 162 8.94 13.76 9.82
CA ASP A 162 10.35 14.14 9.77
C ASP A 162 11.23 13.01 10.30
N LYS A 163 12.55 13.17 10.16
CA LYS A 163 13.55 12.17 10.57
C LYS A 163 13.24 10.77 10.02
N ASN A 164 12.72 10.73 8.79
CA ASN A 164 12.43 9.50 8.07
C ASN A 164 11.52 8.54 8.87
N GLY A 165 10.37 9.02 9.34
CA GLY A 165 9.37 8.18 10.02
C GLY A 165 9.43 8.23 11.55
N GLU A 166 10.53 8.68 12.15
CA GLU A 166 10.73 8.66 13.61
C GLU A 166 10.19 9.89 14.35
N GLY A 167 9.97 11.01 13.66
CA GLY A 167 9.56 12.23 14.34
C GLY A 167 8.11 12.66 14.07
N GLU A 168 7.92 13.96 14.08
CA GLU A 168 6.62 14.59 14.07
C GLU A 168 6.01 14.62 12.67
N ARG A 169 4.67 14.66 12.62
CA ARG A 169 3.93 14.85 11.38
C ARG A 169 4.33 16.18 10.72
N ILE A 170 4.78 16.13 9.47
CA ILE A 170 5.11 17.30 8.65
C ILE A 170 3.87 17.77 7.90
N SER A 171 3.34 16.90 7.04
CA SER A 171 2.21 17.14 6.13
C SER A 171 1.49 15.83 5.84
N THR A 172 0.24 15.92 5.41
CA THR A 172 -0.47 14.76 4.83
C THR A 172 0.17 14.34 3.51
N LEU A 173 -0.17 13.14 3.02
CA LEU A 173 0.35 12.65 1.73
C LEU A 173 -0.11 13.53 0.55
N GLN A 174 -1.34 14.02 0.61
CA GLN A 174 -2.01 14.77 -0.46
C GLN A 174 -1.58 16.24 -0.52
N GLU A 175 -1.12 16.81 0.60
CA GLU A 175 -0.60 18.19 0.64
C GLU A 175 0.76 18.33 -0.06
N ARG A 176 1.47 17.23 -0.31
CA ARG A 176 2.80 17.30 -0.90
C ARG A 176 2.75 17.79 -2.35
N GLY A 177 3.71 18.63 -2.72
CA GLY A 177 3.87 19.12 -4.09
C GLY A 177 4.48 18.10 -5.06
N ASP A 178 5.14 17.05 -4.54
CA ASP A 178 5.77 15.98 -5.32
C ASP A 178 4.90 14.72 -5.48
N ARG A 179 3.66 14.75 -4.95
CA ARG A 179 2.68 13.67 -5.14
C ARG A 179 2.34 13.47 -6.61
N ILE A 180 1.87 12.28 -6.95
CA ILE A 180 1.39 11.95 -8.29
C ILE A 180 -0.03 12.48 -8.45
N SER A 181 -0.26 13.36 -9.43
CA SER A 181 -1.59 13.89 -9.72
C SER A 181 -2.53 12.78 -10.18
N GLY A 182 -3.75 12.77 -9.66
CA GLY A 182 -4.78 11.76 -9.96
C GLY A 182 -4.70 10.47 -9.12
N VAL A 183 -3.57 10.19 -8.48
CA VAL A 183 -3.43 9.06 -7.55
C VAL A 183 -4.16 9.35 -6.25
N SER A 184 -4.92 8.37 -5.77
CA SER A 184 -5.58 8.45 -4.46
C SER A 184 -4.56 8.14 -3.36
N TYR A 185 -4.52 8.97 -2.31
CA TYR A 185 -3.67 8.72 -1.15
C TYR A 185 -4.52 8.63 0.11
N GLY A 186 -4.09 7.83 1.09
CA GLY A 186 -4.78 7.70 2.38
C GLY A 186 -3.94 7.02 3.44
N ALA A 187 -4.54 6.78 4.61
CA ALA A 187 -3.90 6.05 5.69
C ALA A 187 -3.93 4.53 5.43
N ALA A 188 -2.88 3.81 5.82
CA ALA A 188 -2.77 2.35 5.75
C ALA A 188 -3.48 1.66 6.93
N THR A 189 -4.72 2.08 7.20
CA THR A 189 -5.59 1.46 8.21
C THR A 189 -6.23 0.19 7.67
N LEU A 190 -6.67 -0.70 8.56
CA LEU A 190 -7.40 -1.90 8.20
C LEU A 190 -8.70 -1.56 7.45
N ASN A 191 -9.40 -0.51 7.88
CA ASN A 191 -10.64 -0.07 7.24
C ASN A 191 -10.38 0.40 5.80
N ASN A 192 -9.37 1.24 5.58
CA ASN A 192 -9.10 1.79 4.26
C ASN A 192 -8.63 0.73 3.28
N ILE A 193 -7.77 -0.19 3.72
CA ILE A 193 -7.35 -1.32 2.90
C ILE A 193 -8.58 -2.14 2.49
N LYS A 194 -9.48 -2.48 3.42
CA LYS A 194 -10.71 -3.22 3.12
C LYS A 194 -11.61 -2.48 2.11
N GLN A 195 -11.84 -1.19 2.32
CA GLN A 195 -12.68 -0.37 1.44
C GLN A 195 -12.07 -0.24 0.03
N VAL A 196 -10.78 0.07 -0.07
CA VAL A 196 -10.09 0.20 -1.36
C VAL A 196 -10.10 -1.11 -2.12
N LEU A 197 -9.79 -2.23 -1.44
CA LEU A 197 -9.81 -3.54 -2.08
C LEU A 197 -11.23 -3.93 -2.52
N ALA A 198 -12.26 -3.67 -1.71
CA ALA A 198 -13.64 -3.91 -2.09
C ALA A 198 -14.04 -3.13 -3.35
N GLY A 199 -13.67 -1.84 -3.43
CA GLY A 199 -13.92 -1.02 -4.62
C GLY A 199 -13.16 -1.49 -5.86
N VAL A 200 -11.90 -1.91 -5.70
CA VAL A 200 -11.11 -2.48 -6.80
C VAL A 200 -11.70 -3.80 -7.28
N ILE A 201 -12.14 -4.67 -6.37
CA ILE A 201 -12.78 -5.95 -6.71
C ILE A 201 -14.07 -5.71 -7.51
N ASP A 202 -14.93 -4.81 -7.05
CA ASP A 202 -16.19 -4.48 -7.72
C ASP A 202 -15.95 -3.99 -9.15
N LYS A 203 -15.04 -3.02 -9.31
CA LYS A 203 -14.68 -2.45 -10.63
C LYS A 203 -13.99 -3.47 -11.54
N ALA A 204 -13.03 -4.22 -11.02
CA ALA A 204 -12.28 -5.20 -11.82
C ALA A 204 -13.15 -6.38 -12.25
N ASN A 205 -14.09 -6.83 -11.43
CA ASN A 205 -14.97 -7.94 -11.78
C ASN A 205 -16.00 -7.59 -12.86
N ALA A 206 -16.16 -6.30 -13.20
CA ALA A 206 -17.03 -5.88 -14.30
C ALA A 206 -16.45 -6.21 -15.70
N TYR A 207 -15.16 -6.56 -15.78
CA TYR A 207 -14.47 -6.79 -17.06
C TYR A 207 -13.56 -8.03 -17.02
N ASP A 208 -13.60 -8.84 -18.09
CA ASP A 208 -12.85 -10.10 -18.19
C ASP A 208 -11.34 -9.91 -18.41
N ASP A 209 -10.94 -8.76 -18.94
CA ASP A 209 -9.54 -8.38 -19.24
C ASP A 209 -8.89 -7.58 -18.11
N SER A 210 -9.54 -7.49 -16.95
CA SER A 210 -9.03 -6.74 -15.81
C SER A 210 -7.69 -7.25 -15.29
N GLU A 211 -6.79 -6.31 -15.00
CA GLU A 211 -5.51 -6.54 -14.33
C GLU A 211 -5.46 -5.78 -13.01
N VAL A 212 -5.10 -6.50 -11.93
CA VAL A 212 -4.94 -5.92 -10.60
C VAL A 212 -3.52 -6.17 -10.11
N PHE A 213 -2.88 -5.12 -9.62
CA PHE A 213 -1.61 -5.20 -8.91
C PHE A 213 -1.81 -4.75 -7.46
N ILE A 214 -1.33 -5.55 -6.51
CA ILE A 214 -1.36 -5.20 -5.09
C ILE A 214 0.04 -5.37 -4.54
N TRP A 215 0.52 -4.34 -3.85
CA TRP A 215 1.78 -4.37 -3.13
C TRP A 215 1.57 -3.97 -1.67
N MET A 216 2.07 -4.80 -0.77
CA MET A 216 2.00 -4.57 0.67
C MET A 216 3.39 -4.63 1.28
N PHE A 217 3.84 -3.54 1.92
CA PHE A 217 5.10 -3.49 2.65
C PHE A 217 4.87 -3.08 4.10
N ASN A 218 5.06 -4.02 5.02
CA ASN A 218 4.72 -3.80 6.42
C ASN A 218 5.70 -4.54 7.33
N HIS A 219 5.65 -4.23 8.62
CA HIS A 219 6.17 -5.16 9.61
C HIS A 219 5.38 -6.47 9.56
N GLY A 220 6.08 -7.59 9.75
CA GLY A 220 5.46 -8.90 9.90
C GLY A 220 5.61 -9.41 11.32
N ILE A 221 4.68 -10.28 11.75
CA ILE A 221 4.70 -10.86 13.09
C ILE A 221 5.44 -12.19 13.06
N GLY A 222 6.39 -12.37 13.97
CA GLY A 222 7.09 -13.63 14.19
C GLY A 222 7.95 -13.58 15.46
N ASP A 223 8.45 -14.74 15.85
CA ASP A 223 9.23 -14.94 17.06
C ASP A 223 10.73 -15.00 16.72
N GLU A 224 11.45 -13.94 17.08
CA GLU A 224 12.88 -13.80 16.85
C GLU A 224 13.72 -14.77 17.70
N GLU A 225 13.20 -15.22 18.84
CA GLU A 225 13.88 -16.15 19.74
C GLU A 225 13.82 -17.58 19.19
N LYS A 226 12.78 -17.91 18.41
CA LYS A 226 12.63 -19.18 17.69
C LYS A 226 13.35 -19.16 16.34
N LYS A 227 14.69 -19.10 16.40
CA LYS A 227 15.61 -18.96 15.25
C LYS A 227 15.36 -19.86 14.03
N TYR A 228 14.76 -21.05 14.21
CA TYR A 228 14.53 -22.01 13.13
C TYR A 228 13.10 -22.03 12.59
N THR A 229 12.14 -21.48 13.33
CA THR A 229 10.71 -21.62 13.01
C THR A 229 10.00 -20.28 12.91
N GLY A 230 10.60 -19.21 13.42
CA GLY A 230 9.95 -17.91 13.54
C GLY A 230 8.65 -17.94 14.35
N GLY A 231 8.35 -19.05 15.05
CA GLY A 231 7.04 -19.31 15.64
C GLY A 231 5.94 -19.70 14.64
N LYS A 232 6.18 -19.72 13.32
CA LYS A 232 5.11 -19.71 12.29
C LYS A 232 4.85 -21.03 11.54
N ILE A 233 5.26 -22.20 12.06
CA ILE A 233 5.07 -23.48 11.32
C ILE A 233 3.58 -23.81 11.09
N LEU A 234 2.73 -23.63 12.11
CA LEU A 234 1.29 -23.88 12.06
C LEU A 234 0.46 -22.63 12.38
N GLU A 235 1.03 -21.46 12.16
CA GLU A 235 0.35 -20.19 12.35
C GLU A 235 0.26 -19.43 11.03
N HIS A 236 -0.74 -18.58 10.92
CA HIS A 236 -0.91 -17.66 9.79
C HIS A 236 0.21 -16.61 9.78
N SER A 237 0.63 -16.19 8.59
CA SER A 237 1.47 -15.00 8.43
C SER A 237 0.61 -13.75 8.63
N GLU A 238 1.18 -12.70 9.21
CA GLU A 238 0.45 -11.50 9.61
C GLU A 238 1.25 -10.24 9.32
N LEU A 239 0.55 -9.17 8.95
CA LEU A 239 1.07 -7.83 8.70
C LEU A 239 0.56 -6.86 9.77
N ILE A 240 1.44 -6.01 10.29
CA ILE A 240 1.04 -4.92 11.19
C ILE A 240 0.65 -3.71 10.36
N LEU A 241 -0.65 -3.40 10.35
CA LEU A 241 -1.21 -2.21 9.73
C LEU A 241 -1.17 -1.03 10.70
N TRP A 242 -1.60 0.15 10.25
CA TRP A 242 -1.50 1.36 11.06
C TRP A 242 -2.28 1.24 12.39
N ASP A 243 -3.49 0.70 12.34
CA ASP A 243 -4.43 0.61 13.47
C ASP A 243 -4.77 -0.84 13.86
N GLY A 244 -4.12 -1.82 13.24
CA GLY A 244 -4.49 -3.23 13.41
C GLY A 244 -3.46 -4.22 12.88
N VAL A 245 -3.91 -5.45 12.71
CA VAL A 245 -3.16 -6.56 12.12
C VAL A 245 -4.05 -7.21 11.07
N MET A 246 -3.46 -7.69 9.99
CA MET A 246 -4.15 -8.47 8.95
C MET A 246 -3.40 -9.77 8.71
N SER A 247 -4.11 -10.90 8.76
CA SER A 247 -3.55 -12.22 8.45
C SER A 247 -3.64 -12.55 6.97
N ASP A 248 -2.89 -13.56 6.54
CA ASP A 248 -2.97 -14.13 5.20
C ASP A 248 -4.36 -14.74 4.88
N ASP A 249 -5.04 -15.39 5.83
CA ASP A 249 -6.42 -15.89 5.65
C ASP A 249 -7.43 -14.74 5.54
N GLU A 250 -7.28 -13.67 6.33
CA GLU A 250 -8.17 -12.50 6.24
C GLU A 250 -8.01 -11.78 4.89
N LEU A 251 -6.77 -11.54 4.43
CA LEU A 251 -6.53 -10.98 3.09
C LEU A 251 -7.04 -11.93 2.00
N GLY A 252 -6.90 -13.24 2.22
CA GLY A 252 -7.47 -14.31 1.42
C GLY A 252 -8.98 -14.19 1.21
N GLU A 253 -9.71 -14.03 2.30
CA GLU A 253 -11.17 -13.84 2.30
C GLU A 253 -11.56 -12.55 1.57
N ILE A 254 -10.87 -11.44 1.85
CA ILE A 254 -11.10 -10.14 1.17
C ILE A 254 -10.94 -10.30 -0.35
N LEU A 255 -9.87 -10.96 -0.80
CA LEU A 255 -9.56 -11.12 -2.23
C LEU A 255 -10.26 -12.32 -2.86
N SER A 256 -10.96 -13.16 -2.10
CA SER A 256 -11.64 -14.35 -2.63
C SER A 256 -12.62 -14.07 -3.77
N PRO A 257 -13.37 -12.94 -3.80
CA PRO A 257 -14.31 -12.65 -4.88
C PRO A 257 -13.64 -12.11 -6.15
N LEU A 258 -12.35 -11.78 -6.14
CA LEU A 258 -11.66 -11.21 -7.30
C LEU A 258 -11.45 -12.28 -8.39
N HIS A 259 -11.99 -12.04 -9.59
CA HIS A 259 -11.83 -12.93 -10.75
C HIS A 259 -10.74 -12.47 -11.72
N ALA A 260 -10.31 -11.20 -11.61
CA ALA A 260 -9.29 -10.60 -12.45
C ALA A 260 -7.91 -11.26 -12.30
N LYS A 261 -7.06 -11.04 -13.31
CA LYS A 261 -5.62 -11.31 -13.24
C LYS A 261 -5.01 -10.53 -12.07
N LEU A 262 -4.28 -11.20 -11.18
CA LEU A 262 -3.70 -10.57 -9.98
C LEU A 262 -2.21 -10.85 -9.85
N CYS A 263 -1.41 -9.79 -9.68
CA CYS A 263 -0.10 -9.87 -9.05
C CYS A 263 -0.19 -9.28 -7.64
N LEU A 264 0.08 -10.09 -6.62
CA LEU A 264 0.15 -9.66 -5.22
C LEU A 264 1.56 -9.86 -4.69
N ILE A 265 2.19 -8.79 -4.19
CA ILE A 265 3.49 -8.84 -3.52
C ILE A 265 3.30 -8.44 -2.06
N VAL A 266 3.69 -9.31 -1.13
CA VAL A 266 3.72 -9.04 0.31
C VAL A 266 5.16 -9.07 0.81
N ASP A 267 5.74 -7.90 1.05
CA ASP A 267 7.12 -7.76 1.50
C ASP A 267 7.15 -7.41 3.00
N ALA A 268 7.28 -8.45 3.83
CA ALA A 268 7.33 -8.34 5.27
C ALA A 268 8.13 -9.50 5.88
N CYS A 269 8.57 -9.36 7.13
CA CYS A 269 9.13 -10.48 7.89
C CYS A 269 8.11 -11.63 7.98
N TYR A 270 8.58 -12.88 7.93
CA TYR A 270 7.75 -14.06 8.14
C TYR A 270 6.52 -14.17 7.20
N SER A 271 6.59 -13.58 6.01
CA SER A 271 5.46 -13.39 5.08
C SER A 271 5.11 -14.61 4.24
N GLY A 272 5.89 -15.70 4.26
CA GLY A 272 5.71 -16.84 3.36
C GLY A 272 4.30 -17.48 3.35
N GLY A 273 3.54 -17.37 4.45
CA GLY A 273 2.17 -17.87 4.54
C GLY A 273 1.21 -17.25 3.52
N PHE A 274 1.42 -15.99 3.14
CA PHE A 274 0.65 -15.31 2.08
C PHE A 274 0.78 -16.02 0.71
N ALA A 275 1.93 -16.64 0.41
CA ALA A 275 2.11 -17.47 -0.79
C ALA A 275 1.74 -18.96 -0.58
N ASN A 276 1.18 -19.33 0.57
CA ASN A 276 1.05 -20.72 1.03
C ASN A 276 2.38 -21.49 1.05
N ARG A 277 3.50 -20.81 1.31
CA ARG A 277 4.84 -21.41 1.35
C ARG A 277 5.48 -21.26 2.72
N ILE A 278 6.37 -22.19 3.06
CA ILE A 278 7.19 -22.13 4.27
C ILE A 278 8.55 -21.55 3.94
N ILE A 279 9.45 -22.38 3.40
CA ILE A 279 10.82 -22.05 2.99
C ILE A 279 11.21 -23.05 1.91
N PHE A 280 12.16 -22.72 1.02
CA PHE A 280 12.52 -23.57 -0.13
C PHE A 280 11.31 -24.01 -0.99
N ASN A 281 10.27 -23.17 -1.08
CA ASN A 281 9.02 -23.44 -1.79
C ASN A 281 8.17 -24.62 -1.25
N ILE A 282 8.45 -25.09 -0.04
CA ILE A 282 7.65 -26.13 0.61
C ILE A 282 6.25 -25.56 0.91
N PRO A 283 5.15 -26.21 0.46
CA PRO A 283 3.79 -25.78 0.80
C PRO A 283 3.55 -25.77 2.32
N THR A 284 2.79 -24.80 2.81
CA THR A 284 2.27 -24.82 4.18
C THR A 284 0.98 -25.65 4.28
N LEU A 285 0.66 -26.14 5.49
CA LEU A 285 -0.58 -26.88 5.76
C LEU A 285 -1.79 -25.95 5.91
N LEU A 286 -1.56 -24.67 6.17
CA LEU A 286 -2.60 -23.65 6.21
C LEU A 286 -2.86 -23.12 4.79
N ASN A 287 -4.11 -22.81 4.48
CA ASN A 287 -4.48 -22.28 3.19
C ASN A 287 -5.00 -20.86 3.35
N SER A 288 -4.24 -19.88 2.86
CA SER A 288 -4.64 -18.47 2.80
C SER A 288 -5.68 -18.16 1.73
N LYS A 289 -6.03 -19.08 0.83
CA LYS A 289 -6.95 -18.86 -0.32
C LYS A 289 -6.42 -17.84 -1.35
N LEU A 290 -5.28 -17.19 -1.08
CA LEU A 290 -4.66 -16.22 -1.99
C LEU A 290 -4.18 -16.86 -3.30
N PRO A 291 -3.49 -18.02 -3.30
CA PRO A 291 -3.12 -18.70 -4.54
C PRO A 291 -4.35 -19.34 -5.22
N ALA A 292 -4.91 -18.64 -6.20
CA ALA A 292 -6.02 -19.08 -7.04
C ALA A 292 -5.69 -18.87 -8.53
N ASN A 293 -6.51 -19.41 -9.43
CA ASN A 293 -6.29 -19.30 -10.88
C ASN A 293 -6.13 -17.84 -11.32
N GLY A 294 -5.17 -17.59 -12.22
CA GLY A 294 -4.91 -16.24 -12.75
C GLY A 294 -4.10 -15.35 -11.80
N ARG A 295 -3.64 -15.88 -10.66
CA ARG A 295 -2.92 -15.11 -9.64
C ARG A 295 -1.46 -15.54 -9.51
N ILE A 296 -0.58 -14.56 -9.32
CA ILE A 296 0.78 -14.75 -8.83
C ILE A 296 0.88 -14.05 -7.48
N ILE A 297 1.22 -14.82 -6.44
CA ILE A 297 1.41 -14.33 -5.07
C ILE A 297 2.87 -14.47 -4.69
N ILE A 298 3.53 -13.36 -4.36
CA ILE A 298 4.95 -13.28 -4.04
C ILE A 298 5.12 -12.78 -2.61
N THR A 299 6.08 -13.34 -1.88
CA THR A 299 6.46 -12.86 -0.55
C THR A 299 7.93 -12.50 -0.51
N GLY A 300 8.26 -11.36 0.10
CA GLY A 300 9.64 -10.86 0.19
C GLY A 300 10.53 -11.66 1.15
N ALA A 301 9.91 -12.40 2.07
CA ALA A 301 10.59 -13.35 2.94
C ALA A 301 9.85 -14.70 3.00
N SER A 302 10.53 -15.70 3.54
CA SER A 302 9.93 -16.98 3.88
C SER A 302 9.02 -16.85 5.10
N LYS A 303 8.29 -17.92 5.44
CA LYS A 303 7.46 -17.99 6.65
C LYS A 303 8.29 -17.99 7.94
N LEU A 304 9.58 -18.29 7.85
CA LEU A 304 10.45 -18.54 9.00
C LEU A 304 11.58 -17.51 9.15
N THR A 305 11.66 -16.53 8.26
CA THR A 305 12.82 -15.64 8.14
C THR A 305 12.40 -14.17 8.12
N ARG A 306 13.35 -13.29 8.46
CA ARG A 306 13.13 -11.84 8.42
C ARG A 306 13.23 -11.30 7.00
N GLY A 307 12.50 -10.21 6.74
CA GLY A 307 12.72 -9.32 5.62
C GLY A 307 13.72 -8.22 5.97
N TYR A 308 14.19 -7.50 4.96
CA TYR A 308 15.10 -6.37 5.14
C TYR A 308 14.64 -5.22 4.25
N ALA A 309 14.84 -4.00 4.74
CA ALA A 309 14.46 -2.79 4.03
C ALA A 309 15.53 -1.72 4.21
N SER A 310 15.70 -0.91 3.17
CA SER A 310 16.32 0.40 3.29
C SER A 310 15.28 1.38 3.78
N THR A 311 15.61 2.18 4.80
CA THR A 311 14.68 3.18 5.33
C THR A 311 14.41 4.31 4.33
N THR A 312 15.19 4.42 3.25
CA THR A 312 15.06 5.46 2.21
C THR A 312 14.65 4.91 0.85
N SER A 313 14.78 3.60 0.60
CA SER A 313 14.49 2.98 -0.71
C SER A 313 13.45 1.86 -0.65
N GLY A 314 12.97 1.51 0.55
CA GLY A 314 11.92 0.51 0.73
C GLY A 314 12.47 -0.91 0.91
N PRO A 315 11.61 -1.93 0.84
CA PRO A 315 12.00 -3.31 1.09
C PRO A 315 12.92 -3.86 -0.01
N LEU A 316 13.98 -4.55 0.42
CA LEU A 316 15.07 -5.01 -0.44
C LEU A 316 14.58 -5.94 -1.55
N PHE A 317 13.68 -6.87 -1.24
CA PHE A 317 13.19 -7.81 -2.25
C PHE A 317 12.42 -7.08 -3.36
N THR A 318 11.40 -6.29 -3.00
CA THR A 318 10.63 -5.52 -4.00
C THR A 318 11.54 -4.57 -4.77
N TYR A 319 12.49 -3.90 -4.11
CA TYR A 319 13.44 -3.03 -4.78
C TYR A 319 14.23 -3.76 -5.87
N LEU A 320 14.75 -4.96 -5.59
CA LEU A 320 15.47 -5.77 -6.57
C LEU A 320 14.55 -6.30 -7.68
N TRP A 321 13.33 -6.73 -7.32
CA TRP A 321 12.31 -7.20 -8.27
C TRP A 321 11.95 -6.10 -9.27
N PHE A 322 11.63 -4.91 -8.77
CA PHE A 322 11.26 -3.77 -9.59
C PHE A 322 12.45 -3.23 -10.38
N THR A 323 13.67 -3.27 -9.84
CA THR A 323 14.89 -2.94 -10.60
C THR A 323 15.01 -3.82 -11.84
N GLY A 324 14.83 -5.14 -11.70
CA GLY A 324 14.89 -6.07 -12.83
C GLY A 324 13.87 -5.76 -13.93
N ILE A 325 12.68 -5.31 -13.55
CA ILE A 325 11.64 -4.83 -14.50
C ILE A 325 12.06 -3.54 -15.17
N LYS A 326 12.38 -2.52 -14.38
CA LYS A 326 12.65 -1.16 -14.84
C LYS A 326 13.86 -1.09 -15.77
N THR A 327 14.89 -1.90 -15.53
CA THR A 327 16.11 -1.92 -16.37
C THR A 327 16.02 -2.91 -17.53
N GLY A 328 15.09 -3.86 -17.48
CA GLY A 328 15.03 -4.98 -18.42
C GLY A 328 16.04 -6.10 -18.11
N ASP A 329 16.87 -5.97 -17.07
CA ASP A 329 17.94 -6.94 -16.77
C ASP A 329 17.41 -8.32 -16.35
N ALA A 330 16.15 -8.39 -15.92
CA ALA A 330 15.49 -9.64 -15.56
C ALA A 330 15.05 -10.47 -16.77
N ASP A 331 15.06 -9.93 -18.00
CA ASP A 331 14.63 -10.63 -19.21
C ASP A 331 15.39 -11.96 -19.41
N GLY A 332 14.63 -13.05 -19.42
CA GLY A 332 15.02 -14.45 -19.54
C GLY A 332 15.41 -15.17 -18.25
N PHE A 333 15.29 -14.52 -17.08
CA PHE A 333 15.54 -15.16 -15.79
C PHE A 333 14.54 -16.28 -15.49
N ARG A 334 15.02 -17.36 -14.87
CA ARG A 334 14.17 -18.51 -14.57
C ARG A 334 14.58 -19.22 -13.30
N ALA A 335 13.75 -20.18 -12.88
CA ALA A 335 14.10 -21.11 -11.82
C ALA A 335 15.46 -21.81 -12.08
N GLY A 336 16.37 -21.64 -11.11
CA GLY A 336 17.61 -22.39 -11.01
C GLY A 336 17.50 -23.57 -10.03
N LEU A 337 18.63 -24.18 -9.69
CA LEU A 337 18.70 -25.18 -8.62
C LEU A 337 18.24 -24.56 -7.29
N PHE A 338 17.37 -25.24 -6.56
CA PHE A 338 16.71 -24.72 -5.35
C PHE A 338 16.03 -23.36 -5.58
N GLU A 339 15.61 -23.09 -6.82
CA GLU A 339 14.93 -21.87 -7.25
C GLU A 339 15.70 -20.57 -7.01
N ARG A 340 17.03 -20.61 -6.89
CA ARG A 340 17.89 -19.42 -6.65
C ARG A 340 17.88 -18.36 -7.75
N GLY A 341 17.07 -18.53 -8.79
CA GLY A 341 17.14 -17.75 -10.02
C GLY A 341 18.40 -18.05 -10.81
N ARG A 342 18.32 -17.95 -12.13
CA ARG A 342 19.51 -17.97 -13.00
C ARG A 342 19.28 -17.16 -14.26
N PRO A 343 20.30 -16.43 -14.74
CA PRO A 343 20.27 -15.88 -16.08
C PRO A 343 20.29 -17.01 -17.12
N THR A 344 19.78 -16.72 -18.30
CA THR A 344 19.89 -17.59 -19.47
C THR A 344 20.85 -16.99 -20.49
N HIS A 345 21.65 -17.84 -21.12
CA HIS A 345 22.49 -17.44 -22.26
C HIS A 345 21.80 -17.70 -23.61
N LEU A 346 20.65 -18.37 -23.60
CA LEU A 346 19.90 -18.71 -24.80
C LEU A 346 18.96 -17.56 -25.17
N ARG A 347 19.27 -16.89 -26.29
CA ARG A 347 18.50 -15.74 -26.81
C ARG A 347 17.01 -16.00 -27.01
N PHE A 348 16.61 -17.26 -27.24
CA PHE A 348 15.20 -17.64 -27.41
C PHE A 348 14.32 -17.26 -26.21
N PHE A 349 14.91 -17.22 -25.01
CA PHE A 349 14.19 -16.85 -23.80
C PHE A 349 14.38 -15.38 -23.43
N LYS A 350 14.90 -14.55 -24.33
CA LYS A 350 14.98 -13.11 -24.13
C LYS A 350 14.07 -12.47 -25.14
N ASP A 351 12.84 -12.17 -24.74
CA ASP A 351 11.81 -11.66 -25.65
C ASP A 351 11.73 -10.13 -25.64
N GLY A 352 12.58 -9.48 -24.84
CA GLY A 352 12.65 -8.02 -24.69
C GLY A 352 11.60 -7.45 -23.74
N LYS A 353 10.84 -8.31 -23.04
CA LYS A 353 9.93 -7.93 -21.96
C LYS A 353 10.37 -8.62 -20.68
N VAL A 354 9.92 -8.11 -19.54
CA VAL A 354 10.16 -8.72 -18.24
C VAL A 354 8.83 -9.11 -17.64
N SER A 355 8.68 -10.39 -17.35
CA SER A 355 7.57 -10.94 -16.59
C SER A 355 7.74 -10.81 -15.08
N VAL A 356 6.63 -10.94 -14.36
CA VAL A 356 6.60 -10.98 -12.89
C VAL A 356 7.50 -12.09 -12.35
N GLU A 357 7.52 -13.25 -13.00
CA GLU A 357 8.29 -14.44 -12.66
C GLU A 357 9.79 -14.24 -12.92
N GLU A 358 10.14 -13.67 -14.07
CA GLU A 358 11.53 -13.32 -14.40
C GLU A 358 12.10 -12.35 -13.37
N ALA A 359 11.36 -11.31 -13.03
CA ALA A 359 11.73 -10.34 -12.01
C ALA A 359 11.89 -11.00 -10.62
N PHE A 360 11.05 -11.98 -10.28
CA PHE A 360 11.19 -12.76 -9.04
C PHE A 360 12.50 -13.56 -9.04
N TYR A 361 12.81 -14.27 -10.12
CA TYR A 361 14.04 -15.04 -10.22
C TYR A 361 15.28 -14.15 -10.29
N PHE A 362 15.20 -12.98 -10.93
CA PHE A 362 16.24 -11.97 -10.90
C PHE A 362 16.53 -11.51 -9.46
N ALA A 363 15.50 -11.13 -8.70
CA ALA A 363 15.66 -10.70 -7.32
C ALA A 363 16.28 -11.80 -6.45
N ARG A 364 15.84 -13.07 -6.59
CA ARG A 364 16.43 -14.21 -5.88
C ARG A 364 17.90 -14.44 -6.26
N TYR A 365 18.25 -14.26 -7.52
CA TYR A 365 19.64 -14.35 -7.97
C TYR A 365 20.49 -13.24 -7.35
N MET A 366 19.99 -11.99 -7.35
CA MET A 366 20.68 -10.85 -6.76
C MET A 366 21.01 -11.08 -5.29
N LEU A 367 20.10 -11.66 -4.50
CA LEU A 367 20.33 -12.04 -3.11
C LEU A 367 21.44 -13.09 -2.90
N THR A 368 21.93 -13.74 -3.96
CA THR A 368 23.07 -14.68 -3.89
C THR A 368 24.41 -14.06 -4.31
N THR A 369 24.37 -12.87 -4.91
CA THR A 369 25.57 -12.15 -5.33
C THR A 369 26.37 -11.68 -4.12
N LYS A 370 27.66 -11.36 -4.32
CA LYS A 370 28.55 -10.89 -3.24
C LYS A 370 28.00 -9.66 -2.51
N GLU A 371 27.29 -8.79 -3.22
CA GLU A 371 26.73 -7.55 -2.69
C GLU A 371 25.60 -7.79 -1.67
N PHE A 372 24.72 -8.77 -1.94
CA PHE A 372 23.51 -9.00 -1.13
C PHE A 372 23.51 -10.34 -0.39
N ARG A 373 24.63 -11.07 -0.37
CA ARG A 373 24.71 -12.44 0.16
C ARG A 373 24.29 -12.55 1.63
N ASP A 374 24.46 -11.49 2.41
CA ASP A 374 24.06 -11.45 3.82
C ASP A 374 22.53 -11.54 3.99
N TYR A 375 21.78 -11.17 2.96
CA TYR A 375 20.31 -11.20 2.91
C TYR A 375 19.75 -12.44 2.21
N MET A 376 20.60 -13.36 1.74
CA MET A 376 20.21 -14.60 1.04
C MET A 376 19.17 -15.43 1.82
N TRP A 377 19.18 -15.34 3.14
CA TRP A 377 18.25 -16.07 4.01
C TRP A 377 16.85 -15.45 4.11
N MET A 378 16.60 -14.28 3.50
CA MET A 378 15.23 -13.81 3.27
C MET A 378 14.40 -14.90 2.62
N GLN A 379 14.96 -15.58 1.62
CA GLN A 379 14.29 -16.62 0.83
C GLN A 379 12.87 -16.20 0.40
N PRO A 380 12.74 -15.23 -0.53
CA PRO A 380 11.46 -14.87 -1.12
C PRO A 380 10.74 -16.10 -1.70
N GLN A 381 9.42 -16.14 -1.58
CA GLN A 381 8.58 -17.24 -2.06
C GLN A 381 7.63 -16.77 -3.16
N MET A 382 7.19 -17.69 -4.01
CA MET A 382 6.19 -17.42 -5.05
C MET A 382 5.20 -18.58 -5.14
N SER A 383 3.93 -18.23 -5.27
CA SER A 383 2.84 -19.12 -5.64
C SER A 383 2.30 -18.65 -6.97
N ASP A 384 2.64 -19.39 -8.02
CA ASP A 384 2.23 -19.09 -9.37
C ASP A 384 1.10 -20.03 -9.80
N ARG A 385 -0.05 -19.43 -10.11
CA ARG A 385 -1.25 -20.09 -10.63
C ARG A 385 -1.73 -19.38 -11.91
N TYR A 386 -0.85 -18.63 -12.57
CA TYR A 386 -1.15 -17.93 -13.82
C TYR A 386 -0.75 -18.78 -15.04
N PRO A 387 -1.50 -18.68 -16.16
CA PRO A 387 -2.85 -18.13 -16.27
C PRO A 387 -3.92 -19.06 -15.65
N GLY A 388 -3.54 -20.27 -15.24
CA GLY A 388 -4.41 -21.22 -14.57
C GLY A 388 -3.62 -22.39 -13.96
N ASN A 389 -4.34 -23.37 -13.41
CA ASN A 389 -3.71 -24.51 -12.76
C ASN A 389 -3.29 -25.60 -13.79
N PRO A 390 -2.03 -26.11 -13.76
CA PRO A 390 -1.60 -27.23 -14.61
C PRO A 390 -2.50 -28.49 -14.42
N PRO A 391 -2.62 -29.39 -15.43
CA PRO A 391 -1.68 -29.62 -16.53
C PRO A 391 -2.14 -29.16 -17.92
N PHE A 392 -3.35 -28.63 -18.07
CA PHE A 392 -3.94 -28.31 -19.38
C PHE A 392 -4.43 -26.86 -19.45
N ARG A 393 -3.49 -25.91 -19.55
CA ARG A 393 -3.54 -24.66 -20.36
C ARG A 393 -2.47 -23.67 -19.87
N ASN A 394 -1.54 -23.41 -20.79
CA ASN A 394 -0.44 -22.42 -20.83
C ASN A 394 0.61 -22.37 -19.71
N ARG A 395 1.88 -22.48 -20.13
CA ARG A 395 3.07 -21.97 -19.42
C ARG A 395 3.20 -20.46 -19.71
N GLY A 396 2.15 -19.71 -19.38
CA GLY A 396 2.13 -18.27 -19.64
C GLY A 396 2.96 -17.55 -18.57
N GLU A 397 3.69 -16.53 -18.98
CA GLU A 397 4.35 -15.59 -18.07
C GLU A 397 3.44 -14.37 -17.87
N MET A 398 3.39 -13.84 -16.65
CA MET A 398 2.58 -12.66 -16.36
C MET A 398 3.35 -11.40 -16.73
N LEU A 399 2.94 -10.76 -17.82
CA LEU A 399 3.38 -9.41 -18.18
C LEU A 399 2.41 -8.38 -17.61
N LEU A 400 2.89 -7.38 -16.87
CA LEU A 400 2.05 -6.26 -16.43
C LEU A 400 1.77 -5.31 -17.60
N GLY A 401 0.60 -4.67 -17.57
CA GLY A 401 0.16 -3.71 -18.60
C GLY A 401 -0.22 -4.36 -19.93
N THR A 402 -0.64 -5.64 -19.92
CA THR A 402 -1.03 -6.37 -21.15
C THR A 402 -2.52 -6.52 -21.34
#